data_AF-A0A0A3XEW5-F1
#
_entry.id   AF-A0A0A3XEW5-F1
#
_cell.length_a   1.000
_cell.length_b   1.000
_cell.length_c   1.000
_cell.angle_alpha   90.00
_cell.angle_beta   90.00
_cell.angle_gamma   90.00
#
_symmetry.space_group_name_H-M   'P 1'
#
loop_
_entity.id
_entity.type
_entity.pdbx_description
1 polymer ?
#
loop_
_entity_poly.entity_id
_entity_poly.type
_entity_poly.pdbx_seq_one_letter_code
_entity_poly.pdbx_strand_id
1 'polypeptide(L)' 'MQIKLPETDLKLVRTVDSIELKDETGKPVGQYLFGKGHGRTVFLLGKYKGTFKTHAECQAFIDGVLAVLTQTTY' A
#
# COMPACT_ATOMS: atom_id res chain seq x y z
N MET A 1 -9.28 -7.17 -9.04
CA MET A 1 -8.60 -6.06 -8.35
C MET A 1 -7.24 -6.53 -7.91
N GLN A 2 -6.19 -6.05 -8.58
CA GLN A 2 -4.80 -6.27 -8.18
C GLN A 2 -4.13 -4.91 -7.99
N ILE A 3 -3.59 -4.69 -6.80
CA ILE A 3 -2.81 -3.49 -6.47
C ILE A 3 -1.37 -3.93 -6.36
N LYS A 4 -0.52 -3.48 -7.28
CA LYS A 4 0.92 -3.75 -7.21
C LYS A 4 1.57 -2.71 -6.31
N LEU A 5 2.04 -3.14 -5.14
CA LEU A 5 2.87 -2.30 -4.30
C LEU A 5 4.27 -2.22 -4.92
N PRO A 6 4.81 -1.03 -5.21
CA PRO A 6 6.18 -0.92 -5.69
C PRO A 6 7.16 -1.42 -4.62
N GLU A 7 8.11 -2.27 -5.03
CA GLU A 7 9.22 -2.66 -4.17
C GLU A 7 10.17 -1.48 -3.99
N THR A 8 9.85 -0.60 -3.04
CA THR A 8 10.73 0.54 -2.72
C THR A 8 11.74 0.16 -1.66
N ASP A 9 13.02 0.29 -2.00
CA ASP A 9 14.12 0.08 -1.07
C ASP A 9 14.27 1.29 -0.14
N LEU A 10 13.92 1.11 1.13
CA LEU A 10 14.00 2.13 2.17
C LEU A 10 15.44 2.67 2.38
N LYS A 11 16.48 1.97 1.92
CA LYS A 11 17.88 2.44 2.03
C LYS A 11 18.19 3.56 1.05
N LEU A 12 17.51 3.60 -0.10
CA LEU A 12 17.68 4.65 -1.12
C LEU A 12 16.90 5.94 -0.77
N VAL A 13 15.93 5.81 0.12
CA VAL A 13 14.98 6.87 0.45
C VAL A 13 15.57 7.77 1.53
N ARG A 14 16.02 8.97 1.13
CA ARG A 14 16.65 9.95 2.04
C ARG A 14 15.64 10.73 2.90
N THR A 15 14.39 10.83 2.46
CA THR A 15 13.29 11.60 3.07
C THR A 15 11.99 10.80 3.07
N VAL A 16 10.92 11.25 3.73
CA VAL A 16 9.60 10.61 3.56
C VAL A 16 9.14 10.84 2.12
N ASP A 17 8.78 9.75 1.43
CA ASP A 17 8.28 9.76 0.07
C ASP A 17 6.93 9.02 0.01
N SER A 18 6.16 9.25 -1.04
CA SER A 18 4.83 8.69 -1.19
C SER A 18 4.54 8.35 -2.64
N ILE A 19 4.07 7.14 -2.89
CA ILE A 19 3.65 6.69 -4.21
C ILE A 19 2.14 6.52 -4.21
N GLU A 20 1.48 7.05 -5.23
CA GLU A 20 0.06 6.78 -5.47
C GLU A 20 -0.13 5.33 -5.91
N LEU A 21 -0.98 4.60 -5.19
CA LEU A 21 -1.38 3.25 -5.54
C LEU A 21 -2.56 3.32 -6.50
N LYS A 22 -2.39 2.72 -7.67
CA LYS A 22 -3.42 2.55 -8.69
C LYS A 22 -3.79 1.09 -8.82
N ASP A 23 -5.07 0.85 -9.04
CA ASP A 23 -5.59 -0.47 -9.42
C ASP A 23 -5.32 -0.75 -10.91
N GLU A 24 -5.55 -1.98 -11.36
CA GLU A 24 -5.39 -2.43 -12.75
C GLU A 24 -6.13 -1.56 -13.78
N THR A 25 -7.20 -0.88 -13.37
CA THR A 25 -7.96 0.08 -14.20
C THR A 25 -7.33 1.47 -14.29
N GLY A 26 -6.17 1.68 -13.66
CA GLY A 26 -5.51 2.98 -13.54
C GLY A 26 -6.16 3.92 -12.52
N LYS A 27 -7.22 3.47 -11.82
CA LYS A 27 -7.90 4.25 -10.80
C LYS A 27 -7.04 4.40 -9.54
N PRO A 28 -6.91 5.62 -8.98
CA PRO A 28 -6.24 5.80 -7.71
C PRO A 28 -7.06 5.11 -6.62
N VAL A 29 -6.45 4.12 -5.98
CA VAL A 29 -7.05 3.35 -4.89
C VAL A 29 -6.36 3.60 -3.56
N GLY A 30 -5.24 4.32 -3.53
CA GLY A 30 -4.55 4.57 -2.29
C GLY A 30 -3.23 5.33 -2.42
N GLN A 31 -2.52 5.41 -1.31
CA GLN A 31 -1.18 5.95 -1.22
C GLN A 31 -0.30 5.05 -0.37
N TYR A 32 0.96 4.92 -0.80
CA TYR A 32 1.99 4.21 -0.09
C TYR A 32 3.08 5.17 0.34
N LEU A 33 3.15 5.45 1.64
CA LEU A 33 4.16 6.32 2.24
C LEU A 33 5.30 5.47 2.77
N PHE A 34 6.53 5.86 2.50
CA PHE A 34 7.71 5.16 3.00
C PHE A 34 8.83 6.16 3.29
N GLY A 35 9.59 5.92 4.35
CA GLY A 35 10.65 6.85 4.74
C GLY A 35 11.61 6.25 5.74
N LYS A 36 12.86 6.70 5.67
CA LYS A 36 13.90 6.31 6.62
C LYS A 36 13.50 6.77 8.03
N GLY A 37 13.37 5.81 8.95
CA GLY A 37 12.96 6.05 10.34
C GLY A 37 11.44 6.11 10.60
N HIS A 38 10.60 6.21 9.57
CA HIS A 38 9.13 6.27 9.70
C HIS A 38 8.43 4.96 9.30
N GLY A 39 9.16 4.01 8.72
CA GLY A 39 8.60 2.73 8.26
C GLY A 39 7.87 2.86 6.93
N ARG A 40 6.89 1.99 6.70
CA ARG A 40 6.07 1.90 5.48
C ARG A 40 4.60 1.98 5.87
N THR A 41 3.87 2.98 5.42
CA THR A 41 2.44 3.15 5.68
C THR A 41 1.66 3.01 4.39
N VAL A 42 0.68 2.12 4.39
CA VAL A 42 -0.27 1.94 3.30
C VAL A 42 -1.58 2.60 3.68
N PHE A 43 -2.11 3.43 2.79
CA PHE A 43 -3.47 3.95 2.81
C PHE A 43 -4.21 3.42 1.59
N LEU A 44 -5.36 2.80 1.79
CA LEU A 44 -6.23 2.24 0.75
C LEU A 44 -7.65 2.77 0.91
N LEU A 45 -8.24 3.20 -0.20
CA LEU A 45 -9.64 3.59 -0.39
C LEU A 45 -10.13 4.64 0.62
N GLY A 46 -9.21 5.44 1.17
CA GLY A 46 -9.49 6.43 2.22
C GLY A 46 -10.03 5.86 3.53
N LYS A 47 -10.10 4.53 3.68
CA LYS A 47 -10.68 3.86 4.86
C LYS A 47 -9.71 2.92 5.55
N TYR A 48 -8.86 2.25 4.79
CA TYR A 48 -7.94 1.25 5.31
C TYR A 48 -6.55 1.87 5.42
N LYS A 49 -5.98 1.83 6.62
CA LYS A 49 -4.63 2.32 6.90
C LYS A 49 -3.88 1.29 7.71
N GLY A 50 -2.63 1.01 7.33
CA GLY A 50 -1.72 0.20 8.12
C GLY A 50 -0.28 0.68 8.02
N THR A 51 0.44 0.71 9.14
CA THR A 51 1.87 1.04 9.19
C THR A 51 2.64 -0.21 9.56
N PHE A 52 3.65 -0.53 8.74
CA PHE A 52 4.40 -1.78 8.78
C PHE A 52 5.90 -1.51 8.60
N LYS A 53 6.74 -2.48 8.95
CA LYS A 53 8.20 -2.37 8.82
C LYS A 53 8.67 -2.98 7.51
N THR A 54 8.04 -4.07 7.08
CA THR A 54 8.46 -4.84 5.91
C THR A 54 7.50 -4.64 4.73
N HIS A 55 8.01 -4.88 3.52
CA HIS A 55 7.22 -4.82 2.30
C HIS A 55 6.20 -5.96 2.29
N ALA A 56 6.60 -7.15 2.77
CA ALA A 56 5.74 -8.31 2.89
C ALA A 56 4.50 -8.04 3.77
N GLU A 57 4.67 -7.36 4.91
CA GLU A 57 3.54 -6.94 5.75
C GLU A 57 2.60 -5.96 5.04
N CYS A 58 3.15 -4.99 4.29
CA CYS A 58 2.35 -4.07 3.48
C CYS A 58 1.55 -4.82 2.40
N GLN A 59 2.19 -5.79 1.74
CA GLN A 59 1.56 -6.60 0.70
C GLN A 59 0.44 -7.46 1.28
N ALA A 60 0.70 -8.16 2.40
CA ALA A 60 -0.29 -8.98 3.08
C ALA A 60 -1.51 -8.16 3.56
N PHE A 61 -1.28 -6.91 4.00
CA PHE A 61 -2.37 -6.00 4.35
C PHE A 61 -3.23 -5.62 3.13
N ILE A 62 -2.60 -5.29 2.00
CA ILE A 62 -3.30 -4.99 0.74
C ILE A 62 -4.12 -6.19 0.30
N ASP A 63 -3.51 -7.38 0.28
CA ASP A 63 -4.18 -8.63 -0.11
C ASP A 63 -5.39 -8.91 0.79
N GLY A 64 -5.25 -8.71 2.11
CA GLY A 64 -6.35 -8.86 3.07
C GLY A 64 -7.50 -7.88 2.82
N VAL A 65 -7.19 -6.60 2.59
CA VAL A 65 -8.21 -5.58 2.27
C VAL A 65 -8.91 -5.90 0.95
N LEU A 66 -8.15 -6.27 -0.08
CA LEU A 66 -8.68 -6.68 -1.38
C LEU A 66 -9.58 -7.90 -1.25
N ALA A 67 -9.20 -8.91 -0.46
CA ALA A 67 -10.01 -10.10 -0.24
C ALA A 67 -11.38 -9.75 0.37
N VAL A 68 -11.42 -8.88 1.38
CA VAL A 68 -12.67 -8.40 1.99
C VAL A 68 -13.56 -7.68 0.97
N LEU A 69 -12.98 -6.78 0.17
CA LEU A 69 -13.72 -6.03 -0.84
C LEU A 69 -14.28 -6.94 -1.94
N THR A 70 -13.49 -7.92 -2.37
CA THR A 70 -13.91 -8.90 -3.37
C THR A 70 -15.04 -9.79 -2.84
N GLN A 71 -14.98 -10.18 -1.56
CA GLN A 71 -16.06 -10.94 -0.90
C GLN A 71 -17.35 -10.15 -0.65
N THR A 72 -17.27 -8.82 -0.56
CA THR A 72 -18.46 -7.96 -0.36
C THR A 72 -19.23 -7.73 -1.67
N THR A 73 -18.73 -8.23 -2.80
CA THR A 73 -19.38 -8.15 -4.11
C THR A 73 -20.00 -9.50 -4.46
N TYR A 74 -21.03 -9.93 -3.71
CA TYR A 74 -21.85 -11.09 -4.04
C TYR A 74 -23.31 -10.86 -3.64
#